data_AF-A0A7C4F0B3-F1
#
_entry.id   AF-A0A7C4F0B3-F1
#
_cell.length_a   1.000
_cell.length_b   1.000
_cell.length_c   1.000
_cell.angle_alpha   90.00
_cell.angle_beta   90.00
_cell.angle_gamma   90.00
#
_symmetry.space_group_name_H-M   'P 1'
#
loop_
_entity.id
_entity.type
_entity.pdbx_description
1 polymer ?
#
loop_
_entity_poly.entity_id
_entity_poly.type
_entity_poly.pdbx_seq_one_letter_code
_entity_poly.pdbx_strand_id
1 'polypeptide(L)'
;MQFSTHHIHTRKRAAPYPHPTAWGRFLDNLLVAIAIIGPAATIPQIITIFSSHSAGEVSLFSWLVYTILDVPWIVYGFVHKEVPIITAYLLWFLVNGAVVVGVLMYGH
;
A
#
# COMPACT_ATOMS: atom_id res chain seq x y z
N MET A 1 -16.64 24.54 -47.23
CA MET A 1 -17.54 24.43 -46.06
C MET A 1 -16.81 23.61 -45.00
N GLN A 2 -16.34 24.28 -43.95
CA GLN A 2 -15.44 23.74 -42.94
C GLN A 2 -16.25 23.49 -41.67
N PHE A 3 -16.64 22.24 -41.41
CA PHE A 3 -17.35 21.89 -40.18
C PHE A 3 -16.35 21.86 -39.03
N SER A 4 -16.50 22.82 -38.13
CA SER A 4 -15.69 23.04 -36.93
C SER A 4 -15.91 21.91 -35.92
N THR A 5 -14.96 20.97 -35.83
CA THR A 5 -14.92 19.91 -34.81
C THR A 5 -14.29 20.40 -33.50
N HIS A 6 -14.75 21.54 -32.98
CA HIS A 6 -14.06 22.25 -31.89
C HIS A 6 -14.41 21.81 -30.45
N HIS A 7 -15.22 20.76 -30.24
CA HIS A 7 -15.84 20.52 -28.93
C HIS A 7 -15.53 19.18 -28.22
N ILE A 8 -14.62 18.33 -28.72
CA ILE A 8 -14.36 17.00 -28.11
C ILE A 8 -13.10 16.99 -27.23
N HIS A 9 -12.89 18.04 -26.44
CA HIS A 9 -11.81 18.08 -25.44
C HIS A 9 -12.29 18.69 -24.11
N THR A 10 -13.47 18.28 -23.64
CA THR A 10 -13.79 18.39 -22.22
C THR A 10 -12.80 17.48 -21.49
N ARG A 11 -11.65 18.04 -21.09
CA ARG A 11 -10.71 17.42 -20.18
C ARG A 11 -11.53 16.81 -19.06
N LYS A 12 -11.56 15.47 -18.95
CA LYS A 12 -11.77 14.80 -17.67
C LYS A 12 -10.63 15.27 -16.78
N ARG A 13 -10.74 16.48 -16.24
CA ARG A 13 -9.89 16.93 -15.15
C ARG A 13 -10.17 15.90 -14.07
N ALA A 14 -9.15 15.11 -13.72
CA ALA A 14 -9.21 14.25 -12.55
C ALA A 14 -9.82 15.10 -11.44
N ALA A 15 -10.99 14.69 -10.94
CA ALA A 15 -11.69 15.47 -9.95
C ALA A 15 -10.71 15.72 -8.79
N PRO A 16 -10.60 16.96 -8.27
CA PRO A 16 -9.71 17.24 -7.16
C PRO A 16 -10.07 16.29 -6.01
N TYR A 17 -9.09 15.60 -5.44
CA TYR A 17 -9.28 14.88 -4.19
C TYR A 17 -9.50 15.93 -3.08
N PRO A 18 -10.59 15.88 -2.30
CA PRO A 18 -11.64 14.85 -2.20
C PRO A 18 -12.72 14.93 -3.28
N HIS A 19 -13.19 13.77 -3.75
CA HIS A 19 -14.17 13.69 -4.85
C HIS A 19 -15.48 14.45 -4.53
N PRO A 20 -16.11 15.15 -5.49
CA PRO A 20 -17.28 15.99 -5.21
C PRO A 20 -18.52 15.21 -4.73
N THR A 21 -18.66 13.94 -5.13
CA THR A 21 -19.78 13.07 -4.77
C THR A 21 -19.60 12.46 -3.38
N ALA A 22 -20.69 12.32 -2.61
CA ALA A 22 -20.66 11.71 -1.28
C ALA A 22 -20.05 10.29 -1.28
N TRP A 23 -20.33 9.51 -2.34
CA TRP A 23 -19.76 8.18 -2.53
C TRP A 23 -18.23 8.21 -2.72
N GLY A 24 -17.71 9.18 -3.49
CA GLY A 24 -16.27 9.30 -3.70
C GLY A 24 -15.52 9.68 -2.42
N ARG A 25 -16.07 10.60 -1.59
CA ARG A 25 -15.47 10.93 -0.28
C ARG A 25 -15.48 9.76 0.70
N PHE A 26 -16.54 8.93 0.65
CA PHE A 26 -16.60 7.73 1.46
C PHE A 26 -15.51 6.73 1.07
N LEU A 27 -15.32 6.50 -0.23
CA LEU A 27 -14.24 5.65 -0.74
C LEU A 27 -12.86 6.21 -0.40
N ASP A 28 -12.65 7.52 -0.55
CA ASP A 28 -11.42 8.22 -0.20
C ASP A 28 -11.04 7.97 1.28
N ASN A 29 -11.98 8.16 2.21
CA ASN A 29 -11.77 7.90 3.63
C ASN A 29 -11.57 6.41 3.96
N LEU A 30 -12.33 5.54 3.29
CA LEU A 30 -12.20 4.09 3.46
C LEU A 30 -10.82 3.60 3.02
N LEU A 31 -10.30 4.10 1.89
CA LEU A 31 -8.96 3.75 1.39
C LEU A 31 -7.87 4.19 2.36
N VAL A 32 -7.98 5.38 2.95
CA VAL A 32 -7.04 5.84 4.00
C VAL A 32 -7.11 4.93 5.23
N ALA A 33 -8.30 4.52 5.66
CA ALA A 33 -8.45 3.59 6.78
C ALA A 33 -7.83 2.22 6.46
N ILE A 34 -8.09 1.67 5.28
CA ILE A 34 -7.54 0.38 4.82
C ILE A 34 -6.02 0.45 4.71
N ALA A 35 -5.46 1.58 4.28
CA ALA A 35 -4.01 1.77 4.18
C ALA A 35 -3.29 1.64 5.54
N ILE A 36 -3.98 1.86 6.65
CA ILE A 36 -3.45 1.69 8.01
C ILE A 36 -3.83 0.30 8.57
N ILE A 37 -5.08 -0.11 8.39
CA ILE A 37 -5.59 -1.39 8.90
C ILE A 37 -4.86 -2.58 8.26
N GLY A 38 -4.52 -2.48 6.97
CA GLY A 38 -3.80 -3.53 6.23
C GLY A 38 -2.49 -3.92 6.91
N PRO A 39 -1.50 -3.00 7.02
CA PRO A 39 -0.25 -3.28 7.74
C PRO A 39 -0.47 -3.68 9.19
N ALA A 40 -1.45 -3.07 9.88
CA ALA A 40 -1.76 -3.41 11.27
C ALA A 40 -2.23 -4.87 11.44
N ALA A 41 -2.92 -5.43 10.43
CA ALA A 41 -3.33 -6.83 10.42
C ALA A 41 -2.14 -7.82 10.35
N THR A 42 -0.94 -7.35 10.00
CA THR A 42 0.31 -8.14 10.04
C THR A 42 0.93 -8.17 11.44
N ILE A 43 0.55 -7.27 12.35
CA ILE A 43 1.10 -7.20 13.71
C ILE A 43 0.89 -8.51 14.49
N PRO A 44 -0.30 -9.16 14.48
CA PRO A 44 -0.47 -10.47 15.14
C PRO A 44 0.49 -11.55 14.60
N GLN A 45 0.79 -11.55 13.30
CA GLN A 45 1.74 -12.48 12.70
C GLN A 45 3.16 -12.25 13.26
N ILE A 46 3.58 -10.98 13.37
CA ILE A 46 4.86 -10.60 13.97
C ILE A 46 4.89 -11.06 15.43
N ILE A 47 3.86 -10.73 16.23
CA ILE A 47 3.78 -11.13 17.64
C ILE A 47 3.87 -12.65 17.77
N THR A 48 3.17 -13.40 16.93
CA THR A 48 3.20 -14.87 16.94
C THR A 48 4.61 -15.40 16.73
N ILE A 49 5.33 -14.90 15.72
CA ILE A 49 6.69 -15.33 15.43
C ILE A 49 7.63 -15.04 16.60
N PHE A 50 7.60 -13.82 17.13
CA PHE A 50 8.54 -13.40 18.18
C PHE A 50 8.19 -13.95 19.57
N SER A 51 6.92 -14.25 19.86
CA SER A 51 6.51 -14.82 21.15
C SER A 51 6.60 -16.33 21.20
N SER A 52 6.25 -17.02 20.10
CA SER A 52 6.36 -18.47 20.01
C SER A 52 7.78 -18.94 19.67
N HIS A 53 8.66 -18.03 19.23
CA HIS A 53 9.98 -18.36 18.70
C HIS A 53 9.91 -19.44 17.60
N SER A 54 8.82 -19.45 16.84
CA SER A 54 8.56 -20.42 15.77
C SER A 54 8.00 -19.72 14.55
N ALA A 55 8.62 -19.98 13.41
CA ALA A 55 8.22 -19.44 12.11
C ALA A 55 8.31 -20.49 10.99
N GLY A 56 8.40 -21.78 11.31
CA GLY A 56 8.62 -22.85 10.32
C GLY A 56 7.51 -22.99 9.26
N GLU A 57 6.29 -22.58 9.58
CA GLU A 57 5.16 -22.60 8.65
C GLU A 57 5.07 -21.33 7.77
N VAL A 58 5.88 -20.31 8.07
CA VAL A 58 5.82 -19.00 7.42
C VAL A 58 6.79 -18.97 6.25
N SER A 59 6.25 -18.81 5.03
CA SER A 59 7.06 -18.78 3.80
C SER A 59 7.96 -17.53 3.72
N LEU A 60 9.26 -17.69 4.00
CA LEU A 60 10.26 -16.63 3.85
C LEU A 60 10.23 -15.99 2.46
N PHE A 61 10.10 -16.81 1.41
CA PHE A 61 10.07 -16.34 0.03
C PHE A 61 8.92 -15.36 -0.22
N SER A 62 7.73 -15.67 0.27
CA SER A 62 6.55 -14.81 0.06
C SER A 62 6.74 -13.44 0.71
N TRP A 63 7.20 -13.40 1.96
CA TRP A 63 7.40 -12.15 2.69
C TRP A 63 8.57 -11.32 2.16
N LEU A 64 9.63 -11.97 1.68
CA LEU A 64 10.71 -11.29 0.96
C LEU A 64 10.22 -10.64 -0.33
N VAL A 65 9.43 -11.37 -1.14
CA VAL A 65 8.86 -10.83 -2.37
C VAL A 65 7.97 -9.62 -2.06
N TYR A 66 7.10 -9.70 -1.06
CA TYR A 66 6.27 -8.55 -0.67
C TYR A 66 7.11 -7.34 -0.24
N THR A 67 8.12 -7.56 0.61
CA THR A 67 9.03 -6.50 1.06
C THR A 67 9.74 -5.82 -0.12
N ILE A 68 10.20 -6.59 -1.12
CA ILE A 68 10.85 -6.04 -2.31
C ILE A 68 9.85 -5.29 -3.21
N LEU A 69 8.62 -5.81 -3.35
CA LEU A 69 7.58 -5.19 -4.16
C LEU A 69 7.06 -3.88 -3.57
N ASP A 70 7.22 -3.64 -2.27
CA ASP A 70 6.91 -2.33 -1.66
C ASP A 70 7.86 -1.22 -2.16
N VAL A 71 9.11 -1.56 -2.53
CA VAL A 71 10.13 -0.56 -2.93
C VAL A 71 9.72 0.25 -4.18
N PRO A 72 9.30 -0.36 -5.31
CA PRO A 72 8.78 0.39 -6.45
C PRO A 72 7.64 1.36 -6.10
N TRP A 73 6.74 0.97 -5.19
CA TRP A 73 5.61 1.82 -4.79
C TRP A 73 6.04 3.00 -3.94
N ILE A 74 7.00 2.80 -3.03
CA ILE A 74 7.60 3.89 -2.25
C ILE A 74 8.29 4.88 -3.21
N VAL A 75 9.10 4.37 -4.15
CA VAL A 75 9.77 5.21 -5.17
C VAL A 75 8.74 5.96 -6.01
N TYR A 76 7.68 5.29 -6.46
CA TYR A 76 6.60 5.89 -7.21
C TYR A 76 5.94 7.04 -6.43
N GLY A 77 5.64 6.81 -5.15
CA GLY A 77 5.08 7.83 -4.26
C GLY A 77 5.98 9.06 -4.14
N PHE A 78 7.30 8.87 -3.99
CA PHE A 78 8.26 9.98 -3.98
C PHE A 78 8.30 10.75 -5.31
N VAL A 79 8.33 10.04 -6.44
CA VAL A 79 8.35 10.66 -7.77
C VAL A 79 7.11 11.51 -8.03
N HIS A 80 5.93 11.04 -7.61
CA HIS A 80 4.66 11.74 -7.82
C HIS A 80 4.28 12.67 -6.66
N LYS A 81 5.09 12.72 -5.59
CA LYS A 81 4.85 13.49 -4.35
C LYS A 81 3.54 13.12 -3.65
N GLU A 82 3.14 11.86 -3.77
CA GLU A 82 1.92 11.32 -3.19
C GLU A 82 2.19 10.78 -1.78
N VAL A 83 2.14 11.67 -0.79
CA VAL A 83 2.40 11.36 0.63
C VAL A 83 1.62 10.14 1.13
N PRO A 84 0.30 9.97 0.83
CA PRO A 84 -0.45 8.82 1.31
C PRO A 84 0.08 7.47 0.79
N ILE A 85 0.59 7.44 -0.44
CA ILE A 85 1.17 6.23 -1.03
C ILE A 85 2.50 5.91 -0.33
N ILE A 86 3.34 6.93 -0.14
CA ILE A 86 4.64 6.76 0.54
C ILE A 86 4.43 6.20 1.95
N THR A 87 3.53 6.79 2.73
CA THR A 87 3.30 6.37 4.12
C THR A 87 2.73 4.96 4.20
N ALA A 88 1.76 4.62 3.33
CA ALA A 88 1.14 3.30 3.31
C ALA A 88 2.16 2.20 2.97
N TYR A 89 2.93 2.38 1.90
CA TYR A 89 3.90 1.36 1.47
C TYR A 89 5.15 1.33 2.35
N LEU A 90 5.51 2.43 3.00
CA LEU A 90 6.56 2.41 4.03
C LEU A 90 6.12 1.60 5.25
N LEU A 91 4.86 1.71 5.69
CA LEU A 91 4.32 0.87 6.75
C LEU A 91 4.32 -0.60 6.37
N TRP A 92 3.89 -0.94 5.15
CA TRP A 92 3.97 -2.30 4.60
C TRP A 92 5.39 -2.85 4.59
N PHE A 93 6.34 -2.07 4.08
CA PHE A 93 7.75 -2.46 4.03
C PHE A 93 8.30 -2.80 5.42
N LEU A 94 7.97 -2.00 6.44
CA LEU A 94 8.41 -2.23 7.80
C LEU A 94 7.80 -3.50 8.42
N VAL A 95 6.49 -3.73 8.27
CA VAL A 95 5.85 -4.92 8.84
C VAL A 95 6.25 -6.19 8.10
N ASN A 96 6.35 -6.15 6.76
CA ASN A 96 6.82 -7.27 5.94
C ASN A 96 8.29 -7.59 6.28
N GLY A 97 9.14 -6.57 6.39
CA GLY A 97 10.53 -6.71 6.81
C GLY A 97 10.67 -7.30 8.22
N ALA A 98 9.82 -6.89 9.16
CA ALA A 98 9.81 -7.47 10.51
C ALA A 98 9.45 -8.97 10.49
N VAL A 99 8.50 -9.39 9.65
CA VAL A 99 8.20 -10.81 9.44
C VAL A 99 9.40 -11.55 8.85
N VAL A 100 10.05 -11.00 7.81
CA VAL A 100 11.26 -11.59 7.21
C VAL A 100 12.34 -11.81 8.27
N VAL A 101 12.61 -10.81 9.11
CA VAL A 101 13.58 -10.91 10.21
C VAL A 101 13.18 -12.01 11.19
N GLY A 102 11.91 -12.06 11.60
CA GLY A 102 11.41 -13.09 12.49
C GLY A 102 11.56 -14.51 11.92
N VAL A 103 11.26 -14.69 10.63
CA VAL A 103 11.42 -15.98 9.94
C VAL A 103 12.89 -16.39 9.84
N LEU A 104 13.81 -15.44 9.56
CA LEU A 104 15.24 -15.73 9.52
C LEU A 104 15.81 -16.14 10.89
N MET A 105 15.22 -15.65 11.99
CA MET A 105 15.64 -15.98 13.35
C MET A 105 15.02 -17.29 13.88
N TYR A 106 13.78 -17.58 13.50
CA TYR A 106 12.95 -18.63 14.13
C TYR A 106 12.34 -19.64 13.15
N GLY A 107 12.76 -19.64 11.88
CA GLY A 107 12.26 -20.54 10.83
C GLY A 107 12.94 -21.91 10.79
N HIS A 108 13.51 -22.36 11.90
CA HIS A 108 14.25 -23.62 12.02
C HIS A 108 13.35 -24.78 12.48
#